data_AF-A0A9W6XC49-F1
#
_entry.id   AF-A0A9W6XC49-F1
#
_cell.length_a   1.000
_cell.length_b   1.000
_cell.length_c   1.000
_cell.angle_alpha   90.00
_cell.angle_beta   90.00
_cell.angle_gamma   90.00
#
_symmetry.space_group_name_H-M   'P 1'
#
loop_
_entity.id
_entity.type
_entity.pdbx_description
1 polymer ?
#
loop_
_entity_poly.entity_id
_entity_poly.type
_entity_poly.pdbx_seq_one_letter_code
_entity_poly.pdbx_strand_id
1 'polypeptide(L)'
;MTNYLPAGTSYDKYLKTYIGGCKCEDPTRCTCGLRKGVFPYGYITSVGVLNEIRLPPKSAFYSDLRESDIKDEDYEFVKFAWNQHEMKTLKDLLIWYNNLDVEPFVSAIQAQRELFRKFDLDMFVDGVSLPGLSEKVLYQSCFKGLKRPKKVHGAPFEFPLYRFNGYEAQDTKAGRDFNMSITHLNQLVRKQLYTCYHCFCKLDVKNASADRINNSIGHIDGNIMMSCIACNVARKDMSPAAFRYQKMIEHNSDKLVYSIDKEEKEIYHKMKANNIWKEYANTVQAYWKYLSLDP
;
A
#
# COMPACT_ATOMS: atom_id res chain seq x y z
N MET A 1 7.12 -4.14 -15.41
CA MET A 1 6.87 -2.70 -15.22
C MET A 1 5.40 -2.32 -15.30
N THR A 2 4.61 -2.95 -16.17
CA THR A 2 3.15 -2.80 -16.28
C THR A 2 2.40 -2.84 -14.95
N ASN A 3 2.79 -3.71 -14.01
CA ASN A 3 2.14 -3.79 -12.69
C ASN A 3 2.35 -2.55 -11.80
N TYR A 4 3.31 -1.70 -12.10
CA TYR A 4 3.62 -0.50 -11.32
C TYR A 4 3.23 0.79 -12.05
N LEU A 5 2.39 0.67 -13.08
CA LEU A 5 1.87 1.80 -13.84
C LEU A 5 0.34 1.73 -13.86
N PRO A 6 -0.35 2.87 -13.78
CA PRO A 6 -1.79 2.91 -14.02
C PRO A 6 -2.11 2.48 -15.46
N ALA A 7 -3.28 1.85 -15.64
CA ALA A 7 -3.78 1.49 -16.97
C ALA A 7 -3.83 2.71 -17.90
N GLY A 8 -3.42 2.52 -19.17
CA GLY A 8 -3.38 3.59 -20.17
C GLY A 8 -2.24 4.59 -20.00
N THR A 9 -1.25 4.30 -19.16
CA THR A 9 -0.04 5.14 -19.05
C THR A 9 0.90 4.86 -20.22
N SER A 10 1.09 5.85 -21.09
CA SER A 10 2.11 5.79 -22.13
C SER A 10 3.51 6.00 -21.56
N TYR A 11 4.53 5.57 -22.31
CA TYR A 11 5.93 5.79 -21.93
C TYR A 11 6.26 7.27 -21.73
N ASP A 12 5.83 8.14 -22.66
CA ASP A 12 5.98 9.59 -22.55
C ASP A 12 5.32 10.15 -21.27
N LYS A 13 4.13 9.68 -20.93
CA LYS A 13 3.44 10.08 -19.70
C LYS A 13 4.20 9.63 -18.46
N TYR A 14 4.74 8.41 -18.47
CA TYR A 14 5.57 7.89 -17.39
C TYR A 14 6.82 8.73 -17.14
N LEU A 15 7.58 9.04 -18.20
CA LEU A 15 8.78 9.89 -18.09
C LEU A 15 8.42 11.28 -17.55
N LYS A 16 7.40 11.92 -18.12
CA LYS A 16 6.94 13.25 -17.68
C LYS A 16 6.56 13.29 -16.21
N THR A 17 5.98 12.20 -15.69
CA THR A 17 5.60 12.08 -14.29
C THR A 17 6.82 12.05 -13.35
N TYR A 18 7.83 11.23 -13.65
CA TYR A 18 8.91 10.95 -12.69
C TYR A 18 10.18 11.78 -12.88
N ILE A 19 10.49 12.18 -14.11
CA ILE A 19 11.69 12.98 -14.43
C ILE A 19 11.36 14.34 -15.08
N GLY A 20 10.07 14.61 -15.34
CA GLY A 20 9.62 15.83 -15.99
C GLY A 20 9.64 15.75 -17.52
N GLY A 21 9.07 16.77 -18.16
CA GLY A 21 9.12 16.91 -19.62
C GLY A 21 10.43 17.53 -20.11
N CYS A 22 10.61 17.51 -21.42
CA CYS A 22 11.67 18.24 -22.10
C CYS A 22 11.64 19.73 -21.72
N LYS A 23 12.79 20.27 -21.30
CA LYS A 23 12.98 21.69 -20.94
C LYS A 23 13.85 22.45 -21.95
N CYS A 24 14.21 21.83 -23.08
CA CYS A 24 14.96 22.49 -24.14
C CYS A 24 14.16 23.66 -24.73
N GLU A 25 14.84 24.77 -25.03
CA GLU A 25 14.22 25.95 -25.67
C GLU A 25 13.74 25.64 -27.10
N ASP A 26 14.44 24.75 -27.81
CA ASP A 26 14.05 24.24 -29.13
C ASP A 26 13.79 22.72 -29.06
N PRO A 27 12.51 22.30 -29.00
CA PRO A 27 12.13 20.89 -29.01
C PRO A 27 12.53 20.15 -30.30
N THR A 28 12.68 20.86 -31.42
CA THR A 28 12.99 20.26 -32.73
C THR A 28 14.45 19.83 -32.84
N ARG A 29 15.35 20.48 -32.10
CA ARG A 29 16.79 20.20 -32.01
C ARG A 29 17.23 19.71 -30.63
N CYS A 30 16.31 19.20 -29.84
CA CYS A 30 16.60 18.74 -28.49
C CYS A 30 17.05 17.27 -28.46
N THR A 31 18.23 17.02 -27.91
CA THR A 31 18.80 15.67 -27.70
C THR A 31 18.75 15.22 -26.24
N CYS A 32 17.92 15.85 -25.39
CA CYS A 32 17.85 15.59 -23.94
C CYS A 32 17.34 14.19 -23.52
N GLY A 33 17.15 13.26 -24.46
CA GLY A 33 16.64 11.92 -24.15
C GLY A 33 15.13 11.77 -24.09
N LEU A 34 14.36 12.87 -24.07
CA LEU A 34 12.89 12.81 -23.88
C LEU A 34 12.08 12.81 -25.19
N ARG A 35 12.73 12.88 -26.36
CA ARG A 35 12.10 12.69 -27.66
C ARG A 35 12.25 11.24 -28.11
N LYS A 36 11.20 10.69 -28.73
CA LYS A 36 11.24 9.36 -29.34
C LYS A 36 12.27 9.33 -30.48
N GLY A 37 13.25 8.44 -30.38
CA GLY A 37 14.21 8.17 -31.46
C GLY A 37 13.57 7.42 -32.63
N VAL A 38 14.25 7.41 -33.77
CA VAL A 38 13.88 6.59 -34.95
C VAL A 38 15.11 5.84 -35.45
N PHE A 39 14.93 4.58 -35.82
CA PHE A 39 16.01 3.69 -36.25
C PHE A 39 15.57 2.81 -37.45
N PRO A 40 16.44 2.58 -38.46
CA PRO A 40 16.06 1.86 -39.67
C PRO A 40 16.17 0.34 -39.49
N TYR A 41 15.23 -0.25 -38.75
CA TYR A 41 15.29 -1.69 -38.42
C TYR A 41 15.31 -2.60 -39.64
N GLY A 42 14.47 -2.34 -40.65
CA GLY A 42 14.40 -3.15 -41.87
C GLY A 42 15.68 -3.12 -42.71
N TYR A 43 16.53 -2.10 -42.50
CA TYR A 43 17.82 -1.99 -43.17
C TYR A 43 18.90 -2.90 -42.56
N ILE A 44 18.74 -3.30 -41.30
CA ILE A 44 19.71 -4.16 -40.60
C ILE A 44 19.49 -5.62 -40.99
N THR A 45 20.08 -6.03 -42.12
CA THR A 45 20.00 -7.41 -42.63
C THR A 45 21.13 -8.30 -42.13
N SER A 46 22.23 -7.72 -41.64
CA SER A 46 23.34 -8.44 -41.02
C SER A 46 24.11 -7.53 -40.04
N VAL A 47 24.90 -8.13 -39.16
CA VAL A 47 25.75 -7.37 -38.21
C VAL A 47 26.77 -6.48 -38.96
N GLY A 48 27.18 -6.87 -40.17
CA GLY A 48 28.13 -6.11 -40.98
C GLY A 48 27.62 -4.71 -41.37
N VAL A 49 26.30 -4.56 -41.53
CA VAL A 49 25.64 -3.27 -41.86
C VAL A 49 25.89 -2.22 -40.76
N LEU A 50 26.09 -2.65 -39.51
CA LEU A 50 26.38 -1.72 -38.40
C LEU A 50 27.73 -1.01 -38.54
N ASN A 51 28.65 -1.53 -39.36
CA ASN A 51 29.96 -0.91 -39.61
C ASN A 51 29.92 0.14 -40.74
N GLU A 52 28.77 0.34 -41.38
CA GLU A 52 28.63 1.35 -42.43
C GLU A 52 28.87 2.75 -41.89
N ILE A 53 29.65 3.54 -42.63
CA ILE A 53 30.15 4.85 -42.20
C ILE A 53 29.29 6.03 -42.64
N ARG A 54 28.14 5.75 -43.26
CA ARG A 54 27.24 6.77 -43.78
C ARG A 54 25.87 6.60 -43.14
N LEU A 55 25.19 7.71 -42.90
CA LEU A 55 23.79 7.65 -42.49
C LEU A 55 22.95 7.03 -43.63
N PRO A 56 22.13 6.00 -43.35
CA PRO A 56 21.28 5.39 -44.35
C PRO A 56 20.33 6.41 -45.00
N PRO A 57 19.98 6.23 -46.29
CA PRO A 57 19.03 7.13 -46.96
C PRO A 57 17.65 7.06 -46.30
N LYS A 58 16.83 8.10 -46.50
CA LYS A 58 15.48 8.19 -45.93
C LYS A 58 14.62 6.95 -46.22
N SER A 59 14.75 6.37 -47.42
CA SER A 59 14.03 5.14 -47.82
C SER A 59 14.38 3.91 -46.97
N ALA A 60 15.55 3.89 -46.34
CA ALA A 60 15.97 2.79 -45.46
C ALA A 60 15.20 2.79 -44.12
N PHE A 61 14.47 3.86 -43.79
CA PHE A 61 13.67 4.00 -42.58
C PHE A 61 12.20 3.60 -42.78
N TYR A 62 11.85 2.97 -43.91
CA TYR A 62 10.51 2.42 -44.12
C TYR A 62 10.16 1.41 -43.02
N SER A 63 8.95 1.52 -42.47
CA SER A 63 8.50 0.65 -41.38
C SER A 63 7.50 -0.36 -41.91
N ASP A 64 7.92 -1.62 -42.06
CA ASP A 64 7.04 -2.73 -42.46
C ASP A 64 5.85 -2.89 -41.51
N LEU A 65 6.07 -2.65 -40.20
CA LEU A 65 5.04 -2.75 -39.17
C LEU A 65 3.94 -1.69 -39.32
N ARG A 66 4.29 -0.49 -39.81
CA ARG A 66 3.34 0.63 -39.97
C ARG A 66 2.99 0.91 -41.43
N GLU A 67 3.55 0.12 -42.35
CA GLU A 67 3.46 0.27 -43.80
C GLU A 67 3.63 1.74 -44.25
N SER A 68 4.60 2.45 -43.67
CA SER A 68 4.79 3.89 -43.90
C SER A 68 6.25 4.33 -43.88
N ASP A 69 6.53 5.37 -44.66
CA ASP A 69 7.80 6.08 -44.66
C ASP A 69 7.98 6.92 -43.39
N ILE A 70 9.25 7.16 -43.05
CA ILE A 70 9.61 8.14 -42.03
C ILE A 70 9.16 9.56 -42.45
N LYS A 71 8.68 10.34 -41.49
CA LYS A 71 8.38 11.76 -41.70
C LYS A 71 9.66 12.54 -41.99
N ASP A 72 9.56 13.58 -42.82
CA ASP A 72 10.71 14.46 -43.11
C ASP A 72 11.33 15.04 -41.83
N GLU A 73 10.48 15.53 -40.93
CA GLU A 73 10.88 16.10 -39.64
C GLU A 73 11.68 15.12 -38.75
N ASP A 74 11.35 13.82 -38.80
CA ASP A 74 12.05 12.80 -38.02
C ASP A 74 13.37 12.43 -38.68
N TYR A 75 13.44 12.40 -40.01
CA TYR A 75 14.70 12.17 -40.73
C TYR A 75 15.68 13.34 -40.58
N GLU A 76 15.20 14.59 -40.62
CA GLU A 76 16.01 15.77 -40.31
C GLU A 76 16.57 15.71 -38.88
N PHE A 77 15.78 15.23 -37.92
CA PHE A 77 16.24 15.05 -36.55
C PHE A 77 17.35 13.99 -36.44
N VAL A 78 17.22 12.86 -37.12
CA VAL A 78 18.27 11.83 -37.15
C VAL A 78 19.55 12.37 -37.77
N LYS A 79 19.46 13.15 -38.87
CA LYS A 79 20.62 13.84 -39.47
C LYS A 79 21.27 14.81 -38.49
N PHE A 80 20.46 15.60 -37.79
CA PHE A 80 20.96 16.51 -36.76
C PHE A 80 21.68 15.75 -35.65
N ALA A 81 21.08 14.70 -35.09
CA ALA A 81 21.67 13.88 -34.04
C ALA A 81 22.98 13.20 -34.49
N TRP A 82 23.00 12.66 -35.72
CA TRP A 82 24.20 12.04 -36.31
C TRP A 82 25.38 13.00 -36.32
N ASN A 83 25.15 14.25 -36.73
CA ASN A 83 26.18 15.28 -36.78
C ASN A 83 26.54 15.81 -35.38
N GLN A 84 25.56 16.06 -34.52
CA GLN A 84 25.78 16.60 -33.17
C GLN A 84 26.57 15.66 -32.26
N HIS A 85 26.35 14.35 -32.40
CA HIS A 85 27.06 13.33 -31.63
C HIS A 85 28.29 12.78 -32.36
N GLU A 86 28.68 13.37 -33.49
CA GLU A 86 29.83 12.97 -34.31
C GLU A 86 29.84 11.46 -34.63
N MET A 87 28.68 10.90 -34.94
CA MET A 87 28.51 9.47 -35.21
C MET A 87 29.32 9.07 -36.45
N LYS A 88 30.08 7.98 -36.34
CA LYS A 88 30.96 7.52 -37.42
C LYS A 88 30.39 6.30 -38.13
N THR A 89 29.58 5.52 -37.44
CA THR A 89 29.05 4.25 -37.91
C THR A 89 27.57 4.11 -37.58
N LEU A 90 26.87 3.26 -38.31
CA LEU A 90 25.48 2.93 -38.00
C LEU A 90 25.33 2.30 -36.60
N LYS A 91 26.38 1.63 -36.10
CA LYS A 91 26.47 1.18 -34.71
C LYS A 91 26.37 2.32 -33.70
N ASP A 92 26.98 3.48 -33.98
CA ASP A 92 26.91 4.64 -33.09
C ASP A 92 25.48 5.17 -33.01
N LEU A 93 24.78 5.21 -34.15
CA LEU A 93 23.35 5.56 -34.19
C LEU A 93 22.50 4.56 -33.41
N LEU A 94 22.79 3.26 -33.51
CA LEU A 94 22.09 2.23 -32.74
C LEU A 94 22.30 2.41 -31.23
N ILE A 95 23.54 2.66 -30.80
CA ILE A 95 23.86 2.89 -29.38
C ILE A 95 23.11 4.12 -28.88
N TRP A 96 23.18 5.23 -29.60
CA TRP A 96 22.48 6.45 -29.24
C TRP A 96 20.97 6.24 -29.17
N TYR A 97 20.38 5.59 -30.17
CA TYR A 97 18.96 5.26 -30.21
C TYR A 97 18.53 4.43 -28.99
N ASN A 98 19.29 3.39 -28.65
CA ASN A 98 19.00 2.56 -27.49
C ASN A 98 19.12 3.34 -26.18
N ASN A 99 20.11 4.23 -26.07
CA ASN A 99 20.30 5.06 -24.87
C ASN A 99 19.16 6.07 -24.69
N LEU A 100 18.57 6.60 -25.78
CA LEU A 100 17.37 7.45 -25.70
C LEU A 100 16.20 6.74 -25.02
N ASP A 101 16.07 5.42 -25.18
CA ASP A 101 15.01 4.65 -24.51
C ASP A 101 15.45 4.19 -23.11
N VAL A 102 16.69 3.76 -22.92
CA VAL A 102 17.14 3.14 -21.67
C VAL A 102 17.44 4.16 -20.57
N GLU A 103 18.16 5.24 -20.86
CA GLU A 103 18.62 6.17 -19.82
C GLU A 103 17.46 6.91 -19.13
N PRO A 104 16.45 7.44 -19.85
CA PRO A 104 15.30 8.09 -19.20
C PRO A 104 14.45 7.07 -18.43
N PHE A 105 14.32 5.85 -18.94
CA PHE A 105 13.58 4.79 -18.28
C PHE A 105 14.19 4.41 -16.93
N VAL A 106 15.52 4.19 -16.89
CA VAL A 106 16.24 3.88 -15.65
C VAL A 106 16.11 5.04 -14.66
N SER A 107 16.27 6.28 -15.13
CA SER A 107 16.12 7.47 -14.30
C SER A 107 14.72 7.60 -13.70
N ALA A 108 13.69 7.34 -14.50
CA ALA A 108 12.29 7.36 -14.05
C ALA A 108 11.99 6.26 -13.03
N ILE A 109 12.49 5.04 -13.25
CA ILE A 109 12.35 3.94 -12.28
C ILE A 109 13.04 4.27 -10.95
N GLN A 110 14.24 4.86 -11.00
CA GLN A 110 14.96 5.26 -9.80
C GLN A 110 14.16 6.32 -9.03
N ALA A 111 13.65 7.36 -9.70
CA ALA A 111 12.81 8.38 -9.09
C ALA A 111 11.51 7.79 -8.50
N GLN A 112 10.87 6.85 -9.20
CA GLN A 112 9.71 6.13 -8.68
C GLN A 112 10.04 5.31 -7.43
N ARG A 113 11.19 4.64 -7.40
CA ARG A 113 11.66 3.88 -6.22
C ARG A 113 11.94 4.79 -5.03
N GLU A 114 12.53 5.96 -5.26
CA GLU A 114 12.78 6.96 -4.20
C GLU A 114 11.49 7.50 -3.57
N LEU A 115 10.38 7.52 -4.30
CA LEU A 115 9.07 7.87 -3.73
C LEU A 115 8.65 6.88 -2.63
N PHE A 116 8.77 5.58 -2.89
CA PHE A 116 8.37 4.53 -1.94
C PHE A 116 9.36 4.35 -0.80
N ARG A 117 10.65 4.62 -1.02
CA ARG A 117 11.67 4.63 0.05
C ARG A 117 11.34 5.59 1.18
N LYS A 118 10.63 6.69 0.93
CA LYS A 118 10.15 7.62 1.97
C LYS A 118 9.20 6.97 2.98
N PHE A 119 8.61 5.84 2.61
CA PHE A 119 7.72 5.03 3.44
C PHE A 119 8.41 3.74 3.92
N ASP A 120 9.73 3.66 3.83
CA ASP A 120 10.52 2.47 4.17
C ASP A 120 10.07 1.23 3.38
N LEU A 121 9.72 1.45 2.10
CA LEU A 121 9.33 0.40 1.16
C LEU A 121 10.31 0.35 -0.01
N ASP A 122 10.74 -0.86 -0.38
CA ASP A 122 11.36 -1.12 -1.67
C ASP A 122 10.30 -1.51 -2.70
N MET A 123 10.20 -0.73 -3.77
CA MET A 123 9.20 -0.90 -4.82
C MET A 123 9.16 -2.33 -5.41
N PHE A 124 10.31 -3.00 -5.55
CA PHE A 124 10.39 -4.29 -6.22
C PHE A 124 10.31 -5.49 -5.27
N VAL A 125 10.63 -5.28 -4.00
CA VAL A 125 10.62 -6.33 -2.98
C VAL A 125 9.29 -6.32 -2.21
N ASP A 126 8.82 -5.12 -1.85
CA ASP A 126 7.66 -4.98 -0.97
C ASP A 126 6.32 -4.94 -1.70
N GLY A 127 6.27 -4.84 -3.02
CA GLY A 127 5.01 -4.84 -3.73
C GLY A 127 5.12 -5.51 -5.09
N VAL A 128 4.10 -6.29 -5.43
CA VAL A 128 3.97 -6.89 -6.77
C VAL A 128 3.41 -5.87 -7.78
N SER A 129 2.76 -4.81 -7.27
CA SER A 129 2.09 -3.78 -8.06
C SER A 129 2.08 -2.42 -7.35
N LEU A 130 1.91 -1.34 -8.11
CA LEU A 130 1.71 0.02 -7.58
C LEU A 130 0.53 0.11 -6.58
N PRO A 131 -0.63 -0.52 -6.84
CA PRO A 131 -1.71 -0.64 -5.87
C PRO A 131 -1.32 -1.36 -4.57
N GLY A 132 -0.55 -2.44 -4.65
CA GLY A 132 -0.10 -3.15 -3.44
C GLY A 132 0.86 -2.30 -2.59
N LEU A 133 1.76 -1.55 -3.23
CA LEU A 133 2.61 -0.58 -2.53
C LEU A 133 1.80 0.54 -1.90
N SER A 134 0.82 1.04 -2.65
CA SER A 134 -0.12 2.06 -2.20
C SER A 134 -0.85 1.60 -0.93
N GLU A 135 -1.44 0.41 -0.96
CA GLU A 135 -2.13 -0.20 0.19
C GLU A 135 -1.22 -0.31 1.42
N LYS A 136 0.05 -0.71 1.24
CA LYS A 136 1.02 -0.73 2.35
C LYS A 136 1.24 0.64 2.98
N VAL A 137 1.41 1.68 2.16
CA VAL A 137 1.55 3.07 2.62
C VAL A 137 0.30 3.54 3.38
N LEU A 138 -0.89 3.16 2.91
CA LEU A 138 -2.16 3.44 3.59
C LEU A 138 -2.17 2.84 4.98
N TYR A 139 -1.90 1.54 5.09
CA TYR A 139 -1.89 0.86 6.39
C TYR A 139 -0.85 1.44 7.34
N GLN A 140 0.37 1.72 6.87
CA GLN A 140 1.38 2.39 7.69
C GLN A 140 0.86 3.71 8.25
N SER A 141 0.17 4.50 7.43
CA SER A 141 -0.37 5.81 7.83
C SER A 141 -1.57 5.68 8.77
N CYS A 142 -2.52 4.78 8.49
CA CYS A 142 -3.70 4.51 9.32
C CYS A 142 -3.34 3.96 10.70
N PHE A 143 -2.36 3.06 10.78
CA PHE A 143 -1.94 2.44 12.04
C PHE A 143 -0.83 3.23 12.76
N LYS A 144 -0.34 4.34 12.19
CA LYS A 144 0.64 5.20 12.88
C LYS A 144 -0.03 6.01 13.98
N GLY A 145 0.50 5.90 15.20
CA GLY A 145 0.06 6.72 16.33
C GLY A 145 -1.33 6.37 16.88
N LEU A 146 -1.73 5.09 16.78
CA LEU A 146 -2.92 4.57 17.44
C LEU A 146 -2.86 4.83 18.94
N LYS A 147 -3.97 5.31 19.49
CA LYS A 147 -4.10 5.57 20.92
C LYS A 147 -4.78 4.42 21.62
N ARG A 148 -4.34 4.09 22.83
CA ARG A 148 -5.06 3.14 23.68
C ARG A 148 -6.28 3.82 24.31
N PRO A 149 -7.39 3.09 24.54
CA PRO A 149 -8.51 3.61 25.30
C PRO A 149 -8.04 4.14 26.66
N LYS A 150 -8.64 5.23 27.13
CA LYS A 150 -8.30 5.79 28.45
C LYS A 150 -8.74 4.83 29.55
N LYS A 151 -7.87 4.62 30.54
CA LYS A 151 -8.16 3.78 31.69
C LYS A 151 -9.06 4.51 32.68
N VAL A 152 -10.21 3.93 33.01
CA VAL A 152 -11.16 4.50 33.99
C VAL A 152 -11.33 3.53 35.16
N HIS A 153 -11.07 4.02 36.36
CA HIS A 153 -11.20 3.25 37.60
C HIS A 153 -12.64 3.28 38.12
N GLY A 154 -13.14 2.11 38.52
CA GLY A 154 -14.42 1.97 39.20
C GLY A 154 -14.31 2.28 40.69
N ALA A 155 -15.46 2.45 41.34
CA ALA A 155 -15.54 2.51 42.79
C ALA A 155 -15.34 1.09 43.38
N PRO A 156 -14.85 0.97 44.63
CA PRO A 156 -14.72 -0.32 45.28
C PRO A 156 -16.03 -1.11 45.36
N PHE A 157 -15.98 -2.39 44.97
CA PHE A 157 -17.08 -3.34 45.13
C PHE A 157 -16.58 -4.79 45.27
N GLU A 158 -17.43 -5.65 45.82
CA GLU A 158 -17.21 -7.11 45.83
C GLU A 158 -17.96 -7.76 44.67
N PHE A 159 -17.36 -8.78 44.07
CA PHE A 159 -17.91 -9.48 42.93
C PHE A 159 -19.27 -10.12 43.26
N PRO A 160 -20.28 -9.97 42.38
CA PRO A 160 -21.63 -10.46 42.64
C PRO A 160 -21.70 -11.98 42.76
N LEU A 161 -22.16 -12.47 43.92
CA LEU A 161 -22.31 -13.91 44.18
C LEU A 161 -23.25 -14.60 43.19
N TYR A 162 -24.35 -13.95 42.81
CA TYR A 162 -25.30 -14.51 41.84
C TYR A 162 -24.66 -14.81 40.48
N ARG A 163 -23.63 -14.05 40.09
CA ARG A 163 -22.88 -14.26 38.85
C ARG A 163 -21.83 -15.35 39.02
N PHE A 164 -21.14 -15.34 40.16
CA PHE A 164 -20.16 -16.37 40.51
C PHE A 164 -20.78 -17.77 40.40
N ASN A 165 -21.98 -17.96 40.97
CA ASN A 165 -22.71 -19.23 40.97
C ASN A 165 -23.03 -19.77 39.57
N GLY A 166 -23.01 -18.93 38.52
CA GLY A 166 -23.30 -19.37 37.16
C GLY A 166 -22.13 -20.04 36.43
N TYR A 167 -20.89 -19.82 36.88
CA TYR A 167 -19.71 -20.27 36.14
C TYR A 167 -19.44 -21.77 36.27
N GLU A 168 -19.73 -22.37 37.43
CA GLU A 168 -19.56 -23.81 37.64
C GLU A 168 -20.42 -24.62 36.68
N ALA A 169 -21.72 -24.31 36.60
CA ALA A 169 -22.64 -24.96 35.66
C ALA A 169 -22.21 -24.77 34.19
N GLN A 170 -21.64 -23.60 33.86
CA GLN A 170 -21.14 -23.32 32.51
C GLN A 170 -19.96 -24.24 32.14
N ASP A 171 -19.01 -24.44 33.05
CA ASP A 171 -17.81 -25.23 32.79
C ASP A 171 -18.08 -26.73 32.84
N THR A 172 -18.91 -27.19 33.78
CA THR A 172 -19.38 -28.57 33.83
C THR A 172 -20.08 -28.96 32.52
N LYS A 173 -20.94 -28.09 31.98
CA LYS A 173 -21.60 -28.32 30.68
C LYS A 173 -20.61 -28.41 29.51
N ALA A 174 -19.49 -27.69 29.59
CA ALA A 174 -18.45 -27.67 28.56
C ALA A 174 -17.33 -28.70 28.79
N GLY A 175 -17.44 -29.54 29.84
CA GLY A 175 -16.42 -30.53 30.19
C GLY A 175 -15.10 -29.93 30.68
N ARG A 176 -15.13 -28.78 31.36
CA ARG A 176 -13.95 -28.08 31.88
C ARG A 176 -13.95 -28.05 33.41
N ASP A 177 -12.76 -28.01 33.99
CA ASP A 177 -12.57 -27.93 35.44
C ASP A 177 -13.01 -26.59 36.03
N PHE A 178 -13.58 -26.63 37.23
CA PHE A 178 -13.94 -25.47 38.02
C PHE A 178 -13.23 -25.54 39.38
N ASN A 179 -12.40 -24.54 39.68
CA ASN A 179 -11.69 -24.40 40.95
C ASN A 179 -11.36 -22.93 41.23
N MET A 180 -12.36 -22.07 41.04
CA MET A 180 -12.26 -20.63 41.25
C MET A 180 -12.98 -20.23 42.53
N SER A 181 -12.36 -19.37 43.33
CA SER A 181 -12.98 -18.84 44.55
C SER A 181 -13.52 -17.42 44.37
N ILE A 182 -14.62 -17.09 45.05
CA ILE A 182 -15.13 -15.70 45.06
C ILE A 182 -14.12 -14.74 45.70
N THR A 183 -13.36 -15.21 46.69
CA THR A 183 -12.25 -14.46 47.30
C THR A 183 -11.20 -14.08 46.26
N HIS A 184 -10.84 -15.01 45.37
CA HIS A 184 -9.92 -14.73 44.26
C HIS A 184 -10.47 -13.66 43.31
N LEU A 185 -11.75 -13.73 42.94
CA LEU A 185 -12.37 -12.70 42.10
C LEU A 185 -12.35 -11.30 42.76
N ASN A 186 -12.61 -11.22 44.06
CA ASN A 186 -12.54 -9.97 44.82
C ASN A 186 -11.11 -9.41 44.87
N GLN A 187 -10.10 -10.28 45.01
CA GLN A 187 -8.70 -9.87 44.92
C GLN A 187 -8.33 -9.39 43.51
N LEU A 188 -8.78 -10.08 42.46
CA LEU A 188 -8.51 -9.72 41.07
C LEU A 188 -9.13 -8.37 40.69
N VAL A 189 -10.38 -8.12 41.06
CA VAL A 189 -11.04 -6.84 40.73
C VAL A 189 -10.38 -5.65 41.41
N ARG A 190 -9.91 -5.84 42.66
CA ARG A 190 -9.08 -4.86 43.39
C ARG A 190 -7.74 -4.65 42.70
N LYS A 191 -7.03 -5.72 42.35
CA LYS A 191 -5.73 -5.67 41.65
C LYS A 191 -5.83 -4.96 40.29
N GLN A 192 -6.97 -5.10 39.61
CA GLN A 192 -7.24 -4.41 38.35
C GLN A 192 -7.73 -2.96 38.52
N LEU A 193 -7.85 -2.47 39.76
CA LEU A 193 -8.38 -1.15 40.10
C LEU A 193 -9.80 -0.94 39.56
N TYR A 194 -10.63 -1.98 39.68
CA TYR A 194 -12.03 -1.97 39.25
C TYR A 194 -12.20 -1.53 37.80
N THR A 195 -11.30 -1.99 36.93
CA THR A 195 -11.26 -1.64 35.51
C THR A 195 -11.29 -2.91 34.66
N CYS A 196 -12.09 -2.87 33.57
CA CYS A 196 -12.13 -3.94 32.58
C CYS A 196 -10.75 -4.15 31.96
N TYR A 197 -10.28 -5.39 31.89
CA TYR A 197 -8.99 -5.72 31.30
C TYR A 197 -8.87 -5.35 29.81
N HIS A 198 -9.99 -5.38 29.07
CA HIS A 198 -10.00 -5.22 27.61
C HIS A 198 -10.22 -3.78 27.14
N CYS A 199 -11.37 -3.19 27.49
CA CYS A 199 -11.75 -1.85 27.02
C CYS A 199 -11.42 -0.74 28.01
N PHE A 200 -10.92 -1.09 29.20
CA PHE A 200 -10.61 -0.17 30.29
C PHE A 200 -11.76 0.70 30.83
N CYS A 201 -13.02 0.30 30.58
CA CYS A 201 -14.15 0.90 31.26
C CYS A 201 -14.16 0.56 32.77
N LYS A 202 -14.82 1.41 33.56
CA LYS A 202 -15.07 1.14 34.97
C LYS A 202 -15.92 -0.11 35.15
N LEU A 203 -15.55 -0.93 36.12
CA LEU A 203 -16.34 -2.06 36.56
C LEU A 203 -17.21 -1.69 37.75
N ASP A 204 -18.38 -2.30 37.81
CA ASP A 204 -19.30 -2.27 38.94
C ASP A 204 -19.98 -3.62 39.11
N VAL A 205 -20.81 -3.73 40.15
CA VAL A 205 -21.56 -4.95 40.49
C VAL A 205 -22.43 -5.44 39.32
N LYS A 206 -22.92 -4.53 38.47
CA LYS A 206 -23.84 -4.87 37.38
C LYS A 206 -23.08 -5.42 36.17
N ASN A 207 -21.93 -4.83 35.85
CA ASN A 207 -21.24 -5.04 34.59
C ASN A 207 -20.01 -5.96 34.64
N ALA A 208 -19.51 -6.31 35.83
CA ALA A 208 -18.31 -7.13 35.98
C ALA A 208 -18.52 -8.59 35.59
N SER A 209 -17.49 -9.23 35.04
CA SER A 209 -17.45 -10.63 34.67
C SER A 209 -16.08 -11.23 34.96
N ALA A 210 -16.05 -12.49 35.38
CA ALA A 210 -14.87 -13.34 35.30
C ALA A 210 -14.72 -13.77 33.83
N ASP A 211 -13.56 -13.49 33.24
CA ASP A 211 -13.24 -13.82 31.85
C ASP A 211 -11.99 -14.71 31.84
N ARG A 212 -12.05 -15.80 31.09
CA ARG A 212 -10.98 -16.80 31.03
C ARG A 212 -9.80 -16.28 30.22
N ILE A 213 -8.59 -16.44 30.73
CA ILE A 213 -7.35 -16.09 30.03
C ILE A 213 -7.12 -17.08 28.87
N ASN A 214 -7.22 -18.38 29.17
CA ASN A 214 -7.24 -19.46 28.20
C ASN A 214 -8.65 -20.07 28.13
N ASN A 215 -9.25 -20.05 26.94
CA ASN A 215 -10.62 -20.52 26.71
C ASN A 215 -10.80 -22.04 26.80
N SER A 216 -9.70 -22.78 26.62
CA SER A 216 -9.67 -24.25 26.75
C SER A 216 -9.62 -24.72 28.19
N ILE A 217 -9.22 -23.86 29.13
CA ILE A 217 -9.16 -24.15 30.57
C ILE A 217 -10.40 -23.52 31.21
N GLY A 218 -11.03 -24.21 32.16
CA GLY A 218 -12.21 -23.68 32.86
C GLY A 218 -11.87 -22.56 33.86
N HIS A 219 -12.85 -22.17 34.67
CA HIS A 219 -12.67 -21.16 35.70
C HIS A 219 -11.93 -21.76 36.89
N ILE A 220 -10.60 -21.65 36.84
CA ILE A 220 -9.69 -21.98 37.94
C ILE A 220 -8.91 -20.73 38.37
N ASP A 221 -8.55 -20.66 39.65
CA ASP A 221 -7.70 -19.57 40.14
C ASP A 221 -6.40 -19.50 39.32
N GLY A 222 -6.06 -18.31 38.81
CA GLY A 222 -4.92 -18.10 37.91
C GLY A 222 -5.23 -18.15 36.40
N ASN A 223 -6.39 -18.65 35.97
CA ASN A 223 -6.84 -18.58 34.57
C ASN A 223 -7.87 -17.47 34.33
N ILE A 224 -8.03 -16.52 35.25
CA ILE A 224 -9.10 -15.53 35.21
C ILE A 224 -8.57 -14.10 35.18
N MET A 225 -9.25 -13.25 34.42
CA MET A 225 -9.13 -11.80 34.43
C MET A 225 -10.50 -11.15 34.58
N MET A 226 -10.56 -9.93 35.11
CA MET A 226 -11.82 -9.20 35.24
C MET A 226 -12.10 -8.40 33.97
N SER A 227 -13.27 -8.60 33.38
CA SER A 227 -13.73 -7.81 32.23
C SER A 227 -15.13 -7.27 32.49
N CYS A 228 -15.59 -6.34 31.64
CA CYS A 228 -17.01 -6.08 31.55
C CYS A 228 -17.69 -7.21 30.76
N ILE A 229 -18.98 -7.43 31.00
CA ILE A 229 -19.79 -8.45 30.31
C ILE A 229 -19.73 -8.27 28.79
N ALA A 230 -19.88 -7.03 28.31
CA ALA A 230 -19.87 -6.73 26.89
C ALA A 230 -18.57 -7.20 26.23
N CYS A 231 -17.42 -7.02 26.90
CA CYS A 231 -16.14 -7.51 26.40
C CYS A 231 -16.02 -9.04 26.48
N ASN A 232 -16.45 -9.67 27.57
CA ASN A 232 -16.39 -11.13 27.71
C ASN A 232 -17.20 -11.81 26.59
N VAL A 233 -18.42 -11.34 26.36
CA VAL A 233 -19.30 -11.86 25.30
C VAL A 233 -18.70 -11.62 23.91
N ALA A 234 -18.17 -10.42 23.65
CA ALA A 234 -17.60 -10.09 22.35
C ALA A 234 -16.26 -10.79 22.06
N ARG A 235 -15.48 -11.14 23.09
CA ARG A 235 -14.17 -11.81 22.93
C ARG A 235 -14.28 -13.21 22.35
N LYS A 236 -15.38 -13.93 22.65
CA LYS A 236 -15.58 -15.31 22.24
C LYS A 236 -14.37 -16.19 22.59
N ASP A 237 -13.72 -16.76 21.59
CA ASP A 237 -12.55 -17.62 21.68
C ASP A 237 -11.21 -16.89 21.45
N MET A 238 -11.25 -15.59 21.10
CA MET A 238 -10.04 -14.79 20.82
C MET A 238 -9.12 -14.69 22.04
N SER A 239 -7.81 -14.68 21.80
CA SER A 239 -6.85 -14.45 22.87
C SER A 239 -7.02 -13.04 23.48
N PRO A 240 -6.68 -12.86 24.77
CA PRO A 240 -6.76 -11.54 25.41
C PRO A 240 -5.90 -10.48 24.72
N ALA A 241 -4.79 -10.88 24.09
CA ALA A 241 -3.92 -9.98 23.33
C ALA A 241 -4.60 -9.52 22.03
N ALA A 242 -5.14 -10.45 21.24
CA ALA A 242 -5.82 -10.14 19.99
C ALA A 242 -7.05 -9.26 20.21
N PHE A 243 -7.85 -9.57 21.23
CA PHE A 243 -9.05 -8.79 21.54
C PHE A 243 -8.74 -7.38 22.05
N ARG A 244 -7.67 -7.20 22.83
CA ARG A 244 -7.19 -5.85 23.20
C ARG A 244 -6.70 -5.05 22.01
N TYR A 245 -6.04 -5.69 21.05
CA TYR A 245 -5.69 -5.04 19.78
C TYR A 245 -6.95 -4.59 19.05
N GLN A 246 -7.97 -5.44 18.94
CA GLN A 246 -9.27 -5.07 18.38
C GLN A 246 -9.91 -3.88 19.11
N LYS A 247 -9.89 -3.83 20.45
CA LYS A 247 -10.39 -2.67 21.21
C LYS A 247 -9.62 -1.38 20.96
N MET A 248 -8.32 -1.48 20.70
CA MET A 248 -7.53 -0.33 20.27
C MET A 248 -7.93 0.13 18.87
N ILE A 249 -8.16 -0.79 17.94
CA ILE A 249 -8.65 -0.49 16.58
C ILE A 249 -10.03 0.18 16.61
N GLU A 250 -10.99 -0.39 17.35
CA GLU A 250 -12.32 0.20 17.56
C GLU A 250 -12.24 1.62 18.15
N HIS A 251 -11.30 1.88 19.08
CA HIS A 251 -11.12 3.20 19.67
C HIS A 251 -10.55 4.25 18.70
N ASN A 252 -9.84 3.83 17.66
CA ASN A 252 -9.29 4.70 16.63
C ASN A 252 -10.07 4.56 15.31
N SER A 253 -11.32 4.09 15.34
CA SER A 253 -12.10 3.83 14.13
C SER A 253 -12.28 5.08 13.27
N ASP A 254 -12.23 6.26 13.87
CA ASP A 254 -12.28 7.58 13.22
C ASP A 254 -11.05 7.88 12.35
N LYS A 255 -9.92 7.20 12.57
CA LYS A 255 -8.65 7.39 11.85
C LYS A 255 -8.36 6.31 10.81
N LEU A 256 -9.12 5.23 10.88
CA LEU A 256 -8.87 4.04 10.08
C LEU A 256 -9.76 4.10 8.84
N VAL A 257 -9.13 4.04 7.68
CA VAL A 257 -9.82 3.95 6.40
C VAL A 257 -10.18 2.48 6.20
N TYR A 258 -11.43 2.10 6.49
CA TYR A 258 -11.90 0.72 6.36
C TYR A 258 -12.38 0.40 4.93
N SER A 259 -12.80 1.42 4.19
CA SER A 259 -13.12 1.40 2.78
C SER A 259 -12.97 2.82 2.21
N ILE A 260 -12.95 2.96 0.88
CA ILE A 260 -13.29 4.24 0.24
C ILE A 260 -14.50 3.90 -0.63
N ASP A 261 -15.69 4.10 -0.10
CA ASP A 261 -16.94 3.91 -0.82
C ASP A 261 -17.53 5.27 -1.28
N LYS A 262 -18.77 5.25 -1.78
CA LYS A 262 -19.46 6.44 -2.28
C LYS A 262 -19.74 7.46 -1.17
N GLU A 263 -19.85 7.00 0.08
CA GLU A 263 -20.13 7.83 1.27
C GLU A 263 -18.86 8.55 1.74
N GLU A 264 -17.69 7.93 1.54
CA GLU A 264 -16.37 8.46 1.96
C GLU A 264 -15.62 9.21 0.85
N LYS A 265 -16.30 9.54 -0.26
CA LYS A 265 -15.75 10.19 -1.47
C LYS A 265 -15.01 11.51 -1.21
N GLU A 266 -15.33 12.23 -0.14
CA GLU A 266 -14.59 13.45 0.23
C GLU A 266 -13.14 13.17 0.65
N ILE A 267 -12.87 12.01 1.27
CA ILE A 267 -11.51 11.59 1.68
C ILE A 267 -10.65 11.41 0.44
N TYR A 268 -11.19 10.80 -0.61
CA TYR A 268 -10.57 10.70 -1.92
C TYR A 268 -10.20 12.07 -2.51
N HIS A 269 -11.12 13.05 -2.45
CA HIS A 269 -10.87 14.39 -2.98
C HIS A 269 -9.81 15.15 -2.19
N LYS A 270 -9.77 14.98 -0.86
CA LYS A 270 -8.73 15.54 0.01
C LYS A 270 -7.36 14.91 -0.24
N MET A 271 -7.30 13.60 -0.50
CA MET A 271 -6.09 12.91 -0.94
C MET A 271 -5.62 13.43 -2.31
N LYS A 272 -6.52 13.60 -3.28
CA LYS A 272 -6.19 14.09 -4.63
C LYS A 272 -5.63 15.52 -4.64
N ALA A 273 -6.08 16.37 -3.72
CA ALA A 273 -5.63 17.76 -3.59
C ALA A 273 -4.20 17.86 -3.01
N ASN A 274 -3.70 16.81 -2.39
CA ASN A 274 -2.38 16.78 -1.78
C ASN A 274 -1.38 16.20 -2.81
N ASN A 275 -0.37 16.98 -3.22
CA ASN A 275 0.51 16.63 -4.35
C ASN A 275 1.24 15.28 -4.20
N ILE A 276 1.47 14.83 -2.96
CA ILE A 276 2.08 13.52 -2.65
C ILE A 276 1.10 12.36 -2.90
N TRP A 277 -0.19 12.58 -2.67
CA TRP A 277 -1.24 11.57 -2.71
C TRP A 277 -2.06 11.60 -4.00
N LYS A 278 -1.72 12.49 -4.94
CA LYS A 278 -2.42 12.64 -6.22
C LYS A 278 -2.31 11.39 -7.09
N GLU A 279 -1.15 10.75 -7.13
CA GLU A 279 -0.94 9.46 -7.80
C GLU A 279 -1.65 8.30 -7.08
N TYR A 280 -1.62 8.32 -5.75
CA TYR A 280 -2.32 7.36 -4.91
C TYR A 280 -3.84 7.41 -5.13
N ALA A 281 -4.43 8.61 -5.09
CA ALA A 281 -5.85 8.84 -5.38
C ALA A 281 -6.18 8.38 -6.81
N ASN A 282 -5.38 8.72 -7.82
CA ASN A 282 -5.64 8.26 -9.19
C ASN A 282 -5.58 6.71 -9.31
N THR A 283 -4.73 6.05 -8.52
CA THR A 283 -4.62 4.57 -8.46
C THR A 283 -5.83 3.94 -7.77
N VAL A 284 -6.29 4.51 -6.66
CA VAL A 284 -7.54 4.12 -5.98
C VAL A 284 -8.74 4.31 -6.90
N GLN A 285 -8.80 5.40 -7.67
CA GLN A 285 -9.87 5.65 -8.64
C GLN A 285 -9.87 4.61 -9.78
N ALA A 286 -8.69 4.22 -10.26
CA ALA A 286 -8.55 3.18 -11.29
C ALA A 286 -8.99 1.80 -10.75
N TYR A 287 -8.67 1.48 -9.49
CA TYR A 287 -9.16 0.28 -8.80
C TYR A 287 -10.68 0.32 -8.60
N TRP A 288 -11.24 1.46 -8.22
CA TRP A 288 -12.68 1.63 -8.08
C TRP A 288 -13.38 1.38 -9.40
N LYS A 289 -12.84 1.90 -10.51
CA LYS A 289 -13.37 1.70 -11.86
C LYS A 289 -13.23 0.25 -12.35
N TYR A 290 -12.18 -0.46 -11.92
CA TYR A 290 -11.94 -1.86 -12.24
C TYR A 290 -12.84 -2.81 -11.44
N LEU A 291 -13.10 -2.50 -10.16
CA LEU A 291 -13.99 -3.28 -9.28
C LEU A 291 -15.49 -2.96 -9.49
N SER A 292 -15.82 -1.82 -10.11
CA SER A 292 -17.19 -1.48 -10.55
C SER A 292 -17.47 -1.88 -12.00
N LEU A 293 -16.55 -2.61 -12.63
CA LEU A 293 -16.70 -3.23 -13.95
C LEU A 293 -16.57 -4.76 -13.82
N ASP A 294 -17.54 -5.40 -13.16
CA ASP A 294 -18.24 -6.61 -13.67
C ASP A 294 -19.26 -7.15 -12.64
N PRO A 295 -20.46 -7.59 -13.07
CA PRO A 295 -21.42 -6.96 -13.98
C PRO A 295 -22.55 -6.24 -13.24
#